data_AF-A0A1Z9TD98-F1
#
_entry.id   AF-A0A1Z9TD98-F1
#
_cell.length_a   1.000
_cell.length_b   1.000
_cell.length_c   1.000
_cell.angle_alpha   90.00
_cell.angle_beta   90.00
_cell.angle_gamma   90.00
#
_symmetry.space_group_name_H-M   'P 1'
#
loop_
_entity.id
_entity.type
_entity.pdbx_description
1 polymer ?
#
loop_
_entity_poly.entity_id
_entity_poly.type
_entity_poly.pdbx_seq_one_letter_code
_entity_poly.pdbx_strand_id
1 'polypeptide(L)'
;MAPVFEEGMTVEGLRSPFYDASGALVAELTGGRARVISAEVADVEQLRVDLFEAGERRAQVYAPACRTQMETVAGVKQLVAESEGWVLVVTDSFALTGRGFRLDTRGGRFEVFNEVKVLGDREAWSGEGLSF
;
A
#
# COMPACT_ATOMS: atom_id res chain seq x y z
N MET A 1 2.33 21.14 -15.35
CA MET A 1 0.96 20.70 -15.66
C MET A 1 0.83 19.29 -15.13
N ALA A 2 -0.01 19.06 -14.11
CA ALA A 2 -0.23 17.70 -13.62
C ALA A 2 -0.96 16.90 -14.72
N PRO A 3 -0.65 15.60 -14.92
CA PRO A 3 -1.40 14.79 -15.85
C PRO A 3 -2.87 14.74 -15.42
N VAL A 4 -3.77 14.95 -16.38
CA VAL A 4 -5.21 14.75 -16.19
C VAL A 4 -5.48 13.28 -16.51
N PHE A 5 -5.96 12.52 -15.53
CA PHE A 5 -6.37 11.14 -15.73
C PHE A 5 -7.84 11.12 -16.14
N GLU A 6 -8.11 10.62 -17.34
CA GLU A 6 -9.46 10.45 -17.85
C GLU A 6 -9.98 9.04 -17.58
N GLU A 7 -11.28 8.90 -17.36
CA GLU A 7 -11.91 7.59 -17.20
C GLU A 7 -11.64 6.70 -18.42
N GLY A 8 -11.34 5.42 -18.17
CA GLY A 8 -10.99 4.46 -19.20
C GLY A 8 -9.54 4.52 -19.67
N MET A 9 -8.77 5.53 -19.24
CA MET A 9 -7.34 5.61 -19.52
C MET A 9 -6.60 4.42 -18.89
N THR A 10 -5.65 3.85 -19.63
CA THR A 10 -4.68 2.90 -19.09
C THR A 10 -3.33 3.57 -19.00
N VAL A 11 -2.70 3.48 -17.83
CA VAL A 11 -1.39 4.04 -17.52
C VAL A 11 -0.44 2.89 -17.21
N GLU A 12 0.71 2.85 -17.86
CA GLU A 12 1.78 1.89 -17.58
C GLU A 12 2.85 2.55 -16.70
N GLY A 13 3.47 1.79 -15.81
CA GLY A 13 4.54 2.28 -14.93
C GLY A 13 4.09 3.38 -13.98
N LEU A 14 2.94 3.21 -13.34
CA LEU A 14 2.40 4.16 -12.37
C LEU A 14 3.38 4.33 -11.20
N ARG A 15 3.66 5.58 -10.83
CA ARG A 15 4.38 5.93 -9.60
C ARG A 15 3.72 7.14 -8.93
N SER A 16 3.33 6.99 -7.67
CA SER A 16 2.59 8.02 -6.93
C SER A 16 3.06 8.12 -5.48
N PRO A 17 3.72 9.23 -5.08
CA PRO A 17 4.11 9.45 -3.69
C PRO A 17 2.97 10.06 -2.86
N PHE A 18 2.88 9.66 -1.60
CA PHE A 18 1.90 10.13 -0.61
C PHE A 18 2.62 10.70 0.61
N TYR A 19 2.18 11.88 1.04
CA TYR A 19 2.79 12.64 2.11
C TYR A 19 1.80 12.88 3.23
N ASP A 20 2.28 12.99 4.46
CA ASP A 20 1.47 13.44 5.59
C ASP A 20 1.29 14.96 5.60
N ALA A 21 0.57 15.48 6.61
CA ALA A 21 0.31 16.91 6.76
C ALA A 21 1.57 17.76 7.02
N SER A 22 2.67 17.14 7.47
CA SER A 22 3.96 17.82 7.66
C SER A 22 4.81 17.85 6.37
N GLY A 23 4.39 17.11 5.35
CA GLY A 23 5.13 16.93 4.10
C GLY A 23 6.12 15.77 4.13
N ALA A 24 6.10 14.91 5.16
CA ALA A 24 6.93 13.72 5.20
C ALA A 24 6.35 12.63 4.29
N LEU A 25 7.20 11.94 3.53
CA LEU A 25 6.79 10.81 2.69
C LEU A 25 6.37 9.65 3.60
N VAL A 26 5.14 9.15 3.41
CA VAL A 26 4.60 8.02 4.19
C VAL A 26 4.36 6.78 3.33
N ALA A 27 4.10 6.95 2.04
CA ALA A 27 3.97 5.84 1.11
C ALA A 27 4.38 6.22 -0.31
N GLU A 28 4.88 5.26 -1.07
CA GLU A 28 5.05 5.36 -2.52
C GLU A 28 4.42 4.15 -3.20
N LEU A 29 3.38 4.41 -3.99
CA LEU A 29 2.73 3.40 -4.81
C LEU A 29 3.45 3.30 -6.15
N THR A 30 3.79 2.07 -6.54
CA THR A 30 4.23 1.69 -7.88
C THR A 30 3.28 0.63 -8.43
N GLY A 31 2.84 0.79 -9.68
CA GLY A 31 2.01 -0.19 -10.37
C GLY A 31 2.55 -0.47 -11.76
N GLY A 32 2.49 -1.73 -12.20
CA GLY A 32 2.86 -2.09 -13.57
C GLY A 32 1.89 -1.47 -14.56
N ARG A 33 0.59 -1.66 -14.31
CA ARG A 33 -0.52 -1.10 -15.10
C ARG A 33 -1.60 -0.57 -14.19
N ALA A 34 -2.23 0.54 -14.56
CA ALA A 34 -3.39 1.10 -13.89
C ALA A 34 -4.48 1.45 -14.90
N ARG A 35 -5.69 0.91 -14.69
CA ARG A 35 -6.89 1.32 -15.41
C ARG A 35 -7.65 2.33 -14.58
N VAL A 36 -7.74 3.56 -15.08
CA VAL A 36 -8.46 4.65 -14.44
C VAL A 36 -9.96 4.39 -14.58
N ILE A 37 -10.66 4.28 -13.45
CA ILE A 37 -12.12 4.12 -13.38
C ILE A 37 -12.77 5.49 -13.21
N SER A 38 -12.13 6.38 -12.47
CA SER A 38 -12.51 7.79 -12.33
C SER A 38 -11.28 8.61 -11.93
N ALA A 39 -11.43 9.93 -11.76
CA ALA A 39 -10.34 10.79 -11.34
C ALA A 39 -9.66 10.37 -10.01
N GLU A 40 -10.37 9.62 -9.16
CA GLU A 40 -9.92 9.21 -7.84
C GLU A 40 -9.80 7.69 -7.67
N VAL A 41 -10.30 6.90 -8.62
CA VAL A 41 -10.36 5.43 -8.51
C VAL A 41 -9.63 4.79 -9.68
N ALA A 42 -8.77 3.82 -9.39
CA ALA A 42 -8.09 3.03 -10.41
C ALA A 42 -7.94 1.56 -9.98
N ASP A 43 -8.11 0.65 -10.92
CA ASP A 43 -7.72 -0.74 -10.76
C ASP A 43 -6.25 -0.87 -11.18
N VAL A 44 -5.39 -1.32 -10.27
CA VAL A 44 -3.93 -1.37 -10.43
C VAL A 44 -3.45 -2.82 -10.41
N GLU A 45 -2.63 -3.18 -11.38
CA GLU A 45 -1.96 -4.48 -11.50
C GLU A 45 -0.48 -4.36 -11.14
N GLN A 46 0.10 -5.46 -10.62
CA GLN A 46 1.50 -5.56 -10.20
C GLN A 46 1.87 -4.45 -9.20
N LEU A 47 1.07 -4.35 -8.13
CA LEU A 47 1.25 -3.35 -7.09
C LEU A 47 2.52 -3.63 -6.28
N ARG A 48 3.29 -2.57 -6.05
CA ARG A 48 4.21 -2.42 -4.91
C ARG A 48 3.87 -1.12 -4.18
N VAL A 49 3.74 -1.16 -2.86
CA VAL A 49 3.71 0.05 -2.03
C VAL A 49 4.88 0.00 -1.06
N ASP A 50 5.76 0.99 -1.11
CA ASP A 50 6.79 1.19 -0.09
C ASP A 50 6.20 2.09 1.00
N LEU A 51 6.28 1.67 2.27
CA LEU A 51 5.81 2.43 3.42
C LEU A 51 7.01 2.99 4.19
N PHE A 52 6.91 4.25 4.58
CA PHE A 52 8.01 5.02 5.17
C PHE A 52 7.66 5.53 6.56
N GLU A 53 8.66 5.52 7.44
CA GLU A 53 8.59 6.12 8.78
C GLU A 53 9.92 6.79 9.09
N ALA A 54 9.89 8.04 9.56
CA ALA A 54 11.09 8.85 9.83
C ALA A 54 12.09 8.91 8.65
N GLY A 55 11.58 8.85 7.41
CA GLY A 55 12.39 8.89 6.19
C GLY A 55 13.01 7.55 5.78
N GLU A 56 12.81 6.48 6.55
CA GLU A 56 13.29 5.13 6.24
C GLU A 56 12.13 4.25 5.76
N ARG A 57 12.39 3.38 4.77
CA ARG A 57 11.40 2.41 4.32
C ARG A 57 11.27 1.29 5.35
N ARG A 58 10.11 1.15 5.97
CA ARG A 58 9.82 0.13 7.00
C ARG A 58 9.13 -1.12 6.47
N ALA A 59 8.38 -0.97 5.39
CA ALA A 59 7.65 -2.09 4.82
C ALA A 59 7.46 -1.94 3.31
N GLN A 60 7.21 -3.08 2.67
CA GLN A 60 6.84 -3.19 1.28
C GLN A 60 5.62 -4.10 1.16
N VAL A 61 4.58 -3.63 0.47
CA VAL A 61 3.35 -4.37 0.20
C VAL A 61 3.31 -4.71 -1.27
N TYR A 62 3.11 -5.99 -1.60
CA TYR A 62 3.01 -6.49 -2.97
C TYR A 62 1.68 -7.18 -3.18
N ALA A 63 1.00 -6.86 -4.29
CA ALA A 63 -0.23 -7.54 -4.69
C ALA A 63 -0.33 -7.68 -6.21
N PRO A 64 -0.86 -8.78 -6.76
CA PRO A 64 -1.05 -8.94 -8.20
C PRO A 64 -2.02 -7.91 -8.78
N ALA A 65 -3.08 -7.58 -8.04
CA ALA A 65 -4.05 -6.58 -8.41
C ALA A 65 -4.74 -5.99 -7.16
N CYS A 66 -5.10 -4.72 -7.23
CA CYS A 66 -5.91 -4.04 -6.22
C CYS A 66 -6.78 -2.95 -6.86
N ARG A 67 -7.78 -2.50 -6.12
CA ARG A 67 -8.44 -1.22 -6.37
C ARG A 67 -7.80 -0.17 -5.46
N THR A 68 -7.51 0.97 -6.05
CA THR A 68 -7.04 2.14 -5.32
C THR A 68 -8.10 3.23 -5.35
N GLN A 69 -8.21 3.95 -4.23
CA GLN A 69 -8.99 5.16 -4.11
C GLN A 69 -8.09 6.24 -3.51
N MET A 70 -8.02 7.38 -4.17
CA MET A 70 -7.36 8.58 -3.67
C MET A 70 -8.41 9.48 -3.04
N GLU A 71 -8.19 9.85 -1.78
CA GLU A 71 -9.06 10.78 -1.07
C GLU A 71 -8.26 12.01 -0.64
N THR A 72 -8.86 13.20 -0.66
CA THR A 72 -8.25 14.39 -0.08
C THR A 72 -8.95 14.73 1.22
N VAL A 73 -8.26 14.56 2.35
CA VAL A 73 -8.79 14.86 3.68
C VAL A 73 -7.97 16.00 4.29
N ALA A 74 -8.63 17.10 4.67
CA ALA A 74 -7.98 18.29 5.20
C ALA A 74 -6.82 18.82 4.31
N GLY A 75 -6.97 18.70 2.98
CA GLY A 75 -5.95 19.13 2.01
C GLY A 75 -4.79 18.15 1.79
N VAL A 76 -4.79 17.00 2.47
CA VAL A 76 -3.75 15.97 2.32
C VAL A 76 -4.30 14.80 1.49
N LYS A 77 -3.56 14.40 0.45
CA LYS A 77 -3.90 13.23 -0.37
C LYS A 77 -3.61 11.94 0.38
N GLN A 78 -4.54 11.01 0.33
CA GLN A 78 -4.53 9.75 1.06
C GLN A 78 -4.76 8.60 0.09
N LEU A 79 -4.07 7.50 0.33
CA LEU A 79 -4.25 6.26 -0.41
C LEU A 79 -5.09 5.30 0.41
N VAL A 80 -6.14 4.79 -0.22
CA VAL A 80 -6.76 3.53 0.14
C VAL A 80 -6.44 2.53 -0.97
N ALA A 81 -5.87 1.39 -0.62
CA ALA A 81 -5.68 0.28 -1.56
C ALA A 81 -6.29 -0.99 -0.97
N GLU A 82 -7.14 -1.67 -1.73
CA GLU A 82 -7.85 -2.85 -1.29
C GLU A 82 -7.90 -3.94 -2.36
N SER A 83 -7.90 -5.19 -1.92
CA SER A 83 -8.02 -6.35 -2.80
C SER A 83 -8.62 -7.51 -2.03
N GLU A 84 -9.30 -8.42 -2.72
CA GLU A 84 -9.67 -9.75 -2.20
C GLU A 84 -8.62 -10.82 -2.54
N GLY A 85 -7.58 -10.45 -3.29
CA GLY A 85 -6.51 -11.32 -3.76
C GLY A 85 -5.40 -11.55 -2.75
N TRP A 86 -4.34 -12.22 -3.19
CA TRP A 86 -3.14 -12.45 -2.38
C TRP A 86 -2.34 -11.18 -2.15
N VAL A 87 -1.75 -11.07 -0.97
CA VAL A 87 -0.82 -10.02 -0.60
C VAL A 87 0.45 -10.62 0.02
N LEU A 88 1.58 -9.98 -0.24
CA LEU A 88 2.84 -10.21 0.45
C LEU A 88 3.26 -8.88 1.08
N VAL A 89 3.53 -8.89 2.38
CA VAL A 89 4.12 -7.78 3.12
C VAL A 89 5.51 -8.21 3.55
N VAL A 90 6.48 -7.35 3.32
CA VAL A 90 7.86 -7.55 3.77
C VAL A 90 8.23 -6.37 4.65
N THR A 91 8.70 -6.66 5.86
CA THR A 91 9.26 -5.67 6.80
C THR A 91 10.71 -6.03 7.11
N ASP A 92 11.37 -5.23 7.92
CA ASP A 92 12.73 -5.54 8.39
C ASP A 92 12.78 -6.77 9.31
N SER A 93 11.67 -7.12 9.99
CA SER A 93 11.63 -8.16 11.04
C SER A 93 10.90 -9.43 10.62
N PHE A 94 9.97 -9.33 9.67
CA PHE A 94 9.16 -10.46 9.22
C PHE A 94 8.59 -10.22 7.82
N ALA A 95 8.19 -11.30 7.16
CA ALA A 95 7.31 -11.29 6.01
C ALA A 95 5.94 -11.86 6.41
N LEU A 96 4.88 -11.36 5.80
CA LEU A 96 3.53 -11.87 5.98
C LEU A 96 2.90 -12.10 4.60
N THR A 97 2.14 -13.16 4.45
CA THR A 97 1.26 -13.35 3.29
C THR A 97 -0.14 -13.71 3.75
N GLY A 98 -1.14 -13.37 2.95
CA GLY A 98 -2.52 -13.76 3.18
C GLY A 98 -3.40 -13.33 2.01
N ARG A 99 -4.70 -13.49 2.20
CA ARG A 99 -5.72 -13.20 1.19
C ARG A 99 -6.68 -12.13 1.68
N GLY A 100 -6.92 -11.16 0.81
CA GLY A 100 -7.70 -9.98 1.12
C GLY A 100 -6.90 -9.00 1.96
N PHE A 101 -6.81 -7.73 1.53
CA PHE A 101 -6.13 -6.70 2.31
C PHE A 101 -6.77 -5.32 2.15
N ARG A 102 -6.46 -4.46 3.11
CA ARG A 102 -6.71 -3.02 3.02
C ARG A 102 -5.53 -2.24 3.59
N LEU A 103 -5.01 -1.31 2.80
CA LEU A 103 -4.05 -0.28 3.20
C LEU A 103 -4.78 1.06 3.25
N ASP A 104 -4.67 1.79 4.36
CA ASP A 104 -5.18 3.15 4.51
C ASP A 104 -4.11 4.06 5.14
N THR A 105 -3.62 5.03 4.37
CA THR A 105 -2.55 5.92 4.84
C THR A 105 -3.02 6.93 5.89
N ARG A 106 -4.32 7.17 6.06
CA ARG A 106 -4.87 8.16 7.02
C ARG A 106 -4.59 7.82 8.48
N GLY A 107 -4.42 6.53 8.76
CA GLY A 107 -4.14 6.01 10.10
C GLY A 107 -2.92 5.11 10.13
N GLY A 108 -2.12 5.07 9.06
CA GLY A 108 -1.01 4.10 8.93
C GLY A 108 -1.49 2.66 9.10
N ARG A 109 -2.72 2.35 8.68
CA ARG A 109 -3.37 1.06 8.97
C ARG A 109 -3.20 0.14 7.78
N PHE A 110 -2.76 -1.07 8.07
CA PHE A 110 -2.70 -2.17 7.11
C PHE A 110 -3.34 -3.41 7.72
N GLU A 111 -4.23 -4.06 6.97
CA GLU A 111 -4.98 -5.24 7.41
C GLU A 111 -4.92 -6.32 6.35
N VAL A 112 -4.79 -7.58 6.79
CA VAL A 112 -4.94 -8.77 5.95
C VAL A 112 -6.01 -9.65 6.56
N PHE A 113 -7.00 -10.03 5.76
CA PHE A 113 -8.28 -10.53 6.29
C PHE A 113 -8.30 -12.04 6.48
N ASN A 114 -7.70 -12.80 5.56
CA ASN A 114 -7.85 -14.25 5.51
C ASN A 114 -6.52 -14.96 5.25
N GLU A 115 -6.45 -16.25 5.60
CA GLU A 115 -5.35 -17.16 5.24
C GLU A 115 -3.95 -16.62 5.58
N VAL A 116 -3.85 -15.89 6.69
CA VAL A 116 -2.63 -15.19 7.09
C VAL A 116 -1.56 -16.17 7.56
N LYS A 117 -0.37 -16.04 6.98
CA LYS A 117 0.86 -16.70 7.42
C LYS A 117 1.92 -15.64 7.64
N VAL A 118 2.55 -15.69 8.80
CA VAL A 118 3.72 -14.87 9.13
C VAL A 118 4.95 -15.74 9.04
N LEU A 119 6.01 -15.23 8.43
CA LEU A 119 7.33 -15.83 8.35
C LEU A 119 8.31 -14.85 9.00
N GLY A 120 9.05 -15.30 9.99
CA GLY A 120 10.09 -14.48 10.60
C GLY A 120 11.08 -15.36 11.34
N ASP A 121 12.15 -14.73 11.81
CA ASP A 121 13.18 -15.44 12.53
C ASP A 121 12.69 -15.83 13.92
N ARG A 122 12.91 -17.11 14.26
CA ARG A 122 12.51 -17.67 15.55
C ARG A 122 13.04 -16.86 16.73
N GLU A 123 14.24 -16.27 16.61
CA GLU A 123 14.85 -15.43 17.65
C GLU A 123 14.11 -14.09 17.81
N ALA A 124 13.73 -13.45 16.70
CA ALA A 124 12.92 -12.22 16.69
C ALA A 124 11.52 -12.44 17.31
N TRP A 125 11.00 -13.66 17.24
CA TRP A 125 9.70 -14.04 17.80
C TRP A 125 9.76 -14.49 19.26
N SER A 126 10.97 -14.67 19.82
CA SER A 126 11.18 -15.16 21.19
C SER A 126 11.44 -14.06 22.22
N GLY A 127 11.58 -12.80 21.79
CA GLY A 127 11.62 -11.63 22.68
C GLY A 127 10.22 -11.22 23.13
N GLU A 128 10.10 -10.63 24.33
CA GLU A 128 8.86 -10.14 24.96
C GLU A 128 8.17 -8.96 24.21
N GLY A 129 8.05 -9.01 22.89
CA GLY A 129 7.72 -7.84 22.08
C GLY A 129 6.65 -8.01 21.00
N LEU A 130 6.02 -9.18 20.87
CA LEU A 130 4.92 -9.37 19.91
C LEU A 130 3.66 -9.85 20.65
N SER A 131 2.79 -8.91 21.02
CA SER A 131 1.39 -9.22 21.30
C SER A 131 0.60 -9.13 20.00
N PHE A 132 0.06 -10.26 19.55
CA PHE A 132 -0.95 -10.32 18.49
C PHE A 132 -2.30 -9.79 18.99
#